data_AF-A0A1B6H054-F1
#
_entry.id   AF-A0A1B6H054-F1
#
_cell.length_a   1.000
_cell.length_b   1.000
_cell.length_c   1.000
_cell.angle_alpha   90.00
_cell.angle_beta   90.00
_cell.angle_gamma   90.00
#
_symmetry.space_group_name_H-M   'P 1'
#
loop_
_entity.id
_entity.type
_entity.pdbx_description
1 polymer ?
#
loop_
_entity_poly.entity_id
_entity_poly.type
_entity_poly.pdbx_seq_one_letter_code
_entity_poly.pdbx_strand_id
1 'polypeptide(L)'
;MKKCEYEKVSEALFLWFTQHRDKGVPITGPILQEKALKFRNELNEGEPDFTASVGWLDRWKKRYGIRQLNICGEKLSANSEAVLSFRNKLHALLDKESLTGDQI
;
A
#
# COMPACT_ATOMS: atom_id res chain seq x y z
N MET A 1 -12.26 20.80 18.33
CA MET A 1 -11.61 19.90 17.34
C MET A 1 -11.77 20.55 15.98
N LYS A 2 -10.68 20.96 15.31
CA LYS A 2 -10.79 21.69 14.03
C LYS A 2 -11.29 20.71 12.96
N LYS A 3 -12.46 20.98 12.38
CA LYS A 3 -13.06 20.14 11.33
C LYS A 3 -12.08 20.06 10.16
N CYS A 4 -11.84 18.86 9.63
CA CYS A 4 -10.94 18.71 8.49
C CYS A 4 -11.67 19.22 7.23
N GLU A 5 -11.15 20.25 6.58
CA GLU A 5 -11.85 20.92 5.47
C GLU A 5 -12.00 20.09 4.18
N TYR A 6 -11.40 18.90 4.13
CA TYR A 6 -11.36 18.03 2.95
C TYR A 6 -11.49 16.56 3.36
N GLU A 7 -12.45 16.24 4.23
CA GLU A 7 -12.60 14.91 4.82
C GLU A 7 -13.04 13.88 3.78
N LYS A 8 -14.06 14.18 2.97
CA LYS A 8 -14.53 13.27 1.91
C LYS A 8 -13.45 13.03 0.85
N VAL A 9 -12.74 14.08 0.45
CA VAL A 9 -11.59 13.97 -0.47
C VAL A 9 -10.50 13.08 0.12
N SER A 10 -10.20 13.27 1.41
CA SER A 10 -9.19 12.49 2.11
C SER A 10 -9.55 11.01 2.17
N GLU A 11 -10.82 10.68 2.45
CA GLU A 11 -11.34 9.32 2.52
C GLU A 11 -11.38 8.65 1.15
N ALA A 12 -11.91 9.33 0.14
CA ALA A 12 -11.95 8.83 -1.23
C ALA A 12 -10.54 8.53 -1.76
N LEU A 13 -9.58 9.42 -1.48
CA LEU A 13 -8.18 9.21 -1.84
C LEU A 13 -7.59 7.97 -1.14
N PHE A 14 -7.94 7.75 0.12
CA PHE A 14 -7.43 6.60 0.88
C PHE A 14 -8.00 5.27 0.37
N LEU A 15 -9.30 5.23 0.08
CA LEU A 15 -9.94 4.06 -0.53
C LEU A 15 -9.31 3.73 -1.88
N TRP A 16 -9.15 4.74 -2.74
CA TRP A 16 -8.53 4.57 -4.06
C TRP A 16 -7.07 4.10 -3.96
N PHE A 17 -6.29 4.68 -3.04
CA PHE A 17 -4.90 4.29 -2.81
C PHE A 17 -4.79 2.83 -2.37
N THR A 18 -5.61 2.40 -1.42
CA THR A 18 -5.60 1.02 -0.89
C THR A 18 -5.90 0.01 -1.99
N GLN A 19 -6.95 0.25 -2.80
CA GLN A 19 -7.31 -0.62 -3.93
C GLN A 19 -6.19 -0.80 -4.96
N HIS A 20 -5.39 0.23 -5.21
CA HIS A 20 -4.28 0.17 -6.17
C HIS A 20 -3.02 -0.44 -5.57
N ARG A 21 -2.80 -0.21 -4.27
CA ARG A 21 -1.70 -0.84 -3.53
C ARG A 21 -1.87 -2.35 -3.44
N ASP A 22 -3.10 -2.83 -3.26
CA ASP A 22 -3.40 -4.27 -3.23
C ASP A 22 -3.12 -4.96 -4.58
N LYS A 23 -3.15 -4.20 -5.68
CA LYS A 23 -2.77 -4.66 -7.02
C LYS A 23 -1.25 -4.62 -7.28
N GLY A 24 -0.46 -4.21 -6.29
CA GLY A 24 0.99 -4.07 -6.41
C GLY A 24 1.44 -2.86 -7.25
N VAL A 25 0.55 -1.93 -7.57
CA VAL A 25 0.89 -0.76 -8.39
C VAL A 25 1.61 0.28 -7.53
N PRO A 26 2.82 0.72 -7.90
CA PRO A 26 3.50 1.80 -7.20
C PRO A 26 2.78 3.13 -7.44
N ILE A 27 2.29 3.77 -6.38
CA ILE A 27 1.65 5.09 -6.46
C ILE A 27 2.60 6.14 -5.89
N THR A 28 2.99 7.09 -6.75
CA THR A 28 3.88 8.19 -6.38
C THR A 28 3.11 9.38 -5.78
N GLY A 29 3.84 10.29 -5.14
CA GLY A 29 3.27 11.53 -4.59
C GLY A 29 2.50 12.36 -5.63
N PRO A 30 3.07 12.66 -6.81
CA PRO A 30 2.37 13.41 -7.87
C PRO A 30 1.05 12.78 -8.31
N ILE A 31 1.00 11.44 -8.41
CA ILE A 31 -0.24 10.72 -8.78
C ILE A 31 -1.31 10.93 -7.68
N LEU A 32 -0.93 10.84 -6.41
CA LEU A 32 -1.85 11.11 -5.30
C LEU A 32 -2.36 12.55 -5.33
N GLN A 33 -1.51 13.52 -5.66
CA GLN A 33 -1.91 14.93 -5.75
C GLN A 33 -2.91 15.16 -6.88
N GLU A 34 -2.63 14.64 -8.07
CA GLU A 34 -3.56 14.74 -9.21
C GLU A 34 -4.90 14.07 -8.88
N LYS A 35 -4.87 12.91 -8.24
CA LYS A 35 -6.09 12.18 -7.88
C LYS A 35 -6.89 12.92 -6.80
N ALA A 36 -6.23 13.55 -5.83
CA ALA A 36 -6.88 14.40 -4.83
C ALA A 36 -7.62 15.58 -5.46
N LEU A 37 -7.02 16.24 -6.46
CA LEU A 37 -7.66 17.34 -7.19
C LEU A 37 -8.90 16.86 -7.96
N LYS A 38 -8.83 15.69 -8.61
CA LYS A 38 -9.99 15.08 -9.27
C LYS A 38 -11.12 14.80 -8.28
N PHE A 39 -10.81 14.18 -7.14
CA PHE A 39 -11.83 13.91 -6.12
C PHE A 39 -12.43 15.17 -5.51
N ARG A 40 -11.63 16.22 -5.32
CA ARG A 40 -12.16 17.52 -4.89
C ARG A 40 -13.19 18.06 -5.88
N ASN A 41 -12.91 17.98 -7.17
CA ASN A 41 -13.85 18.43 -8.21
C ASN A 41 -15.10 17.54 -8.28
N GLU A 42 -14.94 16.22 -8.20
CA GLU A 42 -16.06 15.25 -8.26
C GLU A 42 -16.98 15.32 -7.04
N LEU A 43 -16.41 15.54 -5.85
CA LEU A 43 -17.15 15.59 -4.58
C LEU A 43 -17.65 17.00 -4.22
N ASN A 44 -17.20 18.01 -4.97
CA ASN A 44 -17.46 19.44 -4.73
C ASN A 44 -17.27 19.84 -3.25
N GLU A 45 -16.17 19.39 -2.64
CA GLU A 45 -15.85 19.62 -1.22
C GLU A 45 -14.72 20.65 -1.05
N GLY A 46 -14.94 21.59 -0.12
CA GLY A 46 -13.98 22.61 0.27
C GLY A 46 -13.86 23.76 -0.73
N GLU A 47 -12.82 24.57 -0.57
CA GLU A 47 -12.65 25.82 -1.32
C GLU A 47 -12.32 25.57 -2.81
N PRO A 48 -12.64 26.54 -3.71
CA PRO A 48 -12.20 26.57 -5.12
C PRO A 48 -10.70 26.29 -5.27
N ASP A 49 -9.94 26.84 -4.33
CA ASP A 49 -8.49 26.92 -4.37
C ASP A 49 -7.81 25.76 -3.63
N PHE A 50 -8.50 24.61 -3.50
CA PHE A 50 -7.89 23.42 -2.94
C PHE A 50 -6.63 23.06 -3.73
N THR A 51 -5.48 23.18 -3.06
CA THR A 51 -4.22 22.71 -3.59
C THR A 51 -3.87 21.41 -2.89
N ALA A 52 -3.69 20.35 -3.67
CA ALA A 52 -3.07 19.11 -3.21
C ALA A 52 -1.56 19.33 -3.00
N SER A 53 -1.18 20.33 -2.20
CA SER A 53 0.19 20.73 -1.95
C SER A 53 0.99 19.60 -1.30
N VAL A 54 2.32 19.70 -1.36
CA VAL A 54 3.22 18.75 -0.69
C VAL A 54 2.89 18.66 0.80
N GLY A 55 2.69 19.81 1.47
CA GLY A 55 2.34 19.86 2.88
C GLY A 55 0.98 19.23 3.21
N TRP A 56 -0.02 19.38 2.33
CA TRP A 56 -1.30 18.69 2.48
C TRP A 56 -1.13 17.18 2.34
N LEU A 57 -0.41 16.74 1.30
CA LEU A 57 -0.15 15.32 1.05
C LEU A 57 0.59 14.67 2.21
N ASP A 58 1.59 15.34 2.79
CA ASP A 58 2.34 14.82 3.93
C ASP A 58 1.48 14.67 5.19
N ARG A 59 0.56 15.61 5.43
CA ARG A 59 -0.42 15.51 6.52
C ARG A 59 -1.41 14.37 6.26
N TRP A 60 -1.88 14.23 5.02
CA TRP A 60 -2.76 13.13 4.62
C TRP A 60 -2.08 11.77 4.83
N LYS A 61 -0.84 11.60 4.36
CA LYS A 61 -0.04 10.37 4.59
C LYS A 61 0.10 10.05 6.08
N LYS A 62 0.45 11.06 6.90
CA LYS A 62 0.58 10.90 8.36
C LYS A 62 -0.74 10.45 9.00
N ARG A 63 -1.86 11.04 8.58
CA ARG A 63 -3.20 10.69 9.10
C ARG A 63 -3.56 9.23 8.81
N TYR A 64 -3.29 8.75 7.60
CA TYR A 64 -3.63 7.39 7.18
C TYR A 64 -2.52 6.37 7.43
N GLY A 65 -1.45 6.74 8.14
CA GLY A 65 -0.33 5.84 8.44
C GLY A 65 0.45 5.39 7.20
N ILE A 66 0.37 6.12 6.08
CA ILE A 66 1.02 5.77 4.83
C ILE A 66 2.50 6.13 4.92
N ARG A 67 3.34 5.10 5.05
CA ARG A 67 4.79 5.25 5.02
C ARG A 67 5.29 5.20 3.57
N GLN A 68 6.22 6.10 3.25
CA GLN A 68 7.05 5.93 2.05
C GLN A 68 7.98 4.75 2.32
N LEU A 69 7.61 3.59 1.77
CA LEU A 69 8.53 2.47 1.69
C LEU A 69 9.29 2.65 0.38
N ASN A 70 10.63 2.69 0.45
CA ASN A 70 11.44 2.45 -0.72
C ASN A 70 11.04 1.05 -1.23
N ILE A 71 10.52 0.99 -2.44
CA ILE A 71 10.26 -0.29 -3.10
C ILE A 71 11.63 -0.86 -3.47
N CYS A 72 12.27 -1.52 -2.52
CA CYS A 72 13.36 -2.44 -2.81
C CYS A 72 12.69 -3.61 -3.55
N GLY A 73 13.05 -3.82 -4.82
CA GLY A 73 12.37 -4.70 -5.79
C GLY A 73 12.23 -6.18 -5.40
N GLU A 74 12.69 -6.58 -4.21
CA GLU A 74 12.60 -7.94 -3.69
C GLU A 74 11.16 -8.35 -3.35
N LYS A 75 10.31 -7.40 -2.93
CA LYS A 75 8.94 -7.73 -2.45
C LYS A 75 8.00 -8.25 -3.54
N LEU A 76 8.30 -7.96 -4.82
CA LEU A 76 7.56 -8.43 -5.99
C LEU A 76 8.23 -9.63 -6.68
N SER A 77 9.41 -10.04 -6.22
CA SER A 77 10.18 -11.19 -6.74
C SER A 77 9.98 -12.44 -5.88
N ALA A 78 8.78 -12.61 -5.31
CA ALA A 78 8.42 -13.89 -4.70
C ALA A 78 8.25 -14.91 -5.81
N ASN A 79 9.35 -15.58 -6.19
CA ASN A 79 9.30 -16.67 -7.15
C ASN A 79 8.53 -17.85 -6.52
N SER A 80 7.24 -17.94 -6.81
CA SER A 80 6.35 -19.00 -6.33
C SER A 80 6.86 -20.40 -6.67
N GLU A 81 7.57 -20.54 -7.80
CA GLU A 81 8.19 -21.79 -8.22
C GLU A 81 9.36 -22.18 -7.30
N ALA A 82 10.20 -21.22 -6.92
CA ALA A 82 11.27 -21.44 -5.94
C ALA A 82 10.70 -21.88 -4.59
N VAL A 83 9.59 -21.28 -4.13
CA VAL A 83 8.91 -21.67 -2.89
C VAL A 83 8.35 -23.09 -2.95
N LEU A 84 7.73 -23.48 -4.08
CA LEU A 84 7.22 -24.84 -4.27
C LEU A 84 8.36 -25.87 -4.30
N SER A 85 9.45 -25.56 -5.01
CA SER A 85 10.62 -26.43 -5.06
C SER A 85 11.26 -26.63 -3.68
N PHE A 86 11.29 -25.58 -2.85
CA PHE A 86 11.77 -25.65 -1.48
C PHE A 86 10.86 -26.52 -0.60
N ARG A 87 9.54 -26.34 -0.68
CA ARG A 87 8.58 -27.17 0.05
C ARG A 87 8.73 -28.66 -0.29
N ASN A 88 8.82 -28.99 -1.58
CA ASN A 88 8.96 -30.38 -2.00
C ASN A 88 10.28 -30.99 -1.53
N LYS A 89 11.39 -30.24 -1.58
CA LYS A 89 12.68 -30.68 -1.05
C LYS A 89 12.63 -30.88 0.47
N LEU A 90 11.98 -29.97 1.19
CA LEU A 90 11.85 -30.06 2.64
C LEU A 90 11.01 -31.28 3.03
N HIS A 91 9.87 -31.52 2.37
CA HIS A 91 9.06 -32.72 2.59
C HIS A 91 9.85 -34.00 2.33
N ALA A 92 10.57 -34.06 1.20
CA ALA A 92 11.40 -35.22 0.87
C ALA A 92 12.51 -35.48 1.91
N LEU A 93 13.08 -34.43 2.53
CA LEU A 93 14.07 -34.56 3.59
C LEU A 93 13.45 -35.03 4.91
N LEU A 94 12.28 -34.50 5.28
CA LEU A 94 11.56 -34.92 6.48
C LEU A 94 11.15 -36.39 6.41
N ASP A 95 10.66 -36.83 5.24
CA ASP A 95 10.29 -38.23 5.00
C ASP A 95 11.53 -39.15 5.00
N LYS A 96 12.64 -38.69 4.41
CA LYS A 96 13.89 -39.46 4.34
C LYS A 96 14.54 -39.65 5.72
N GLU A 97 14.54 -38.61 6.54
CA GLU A 97 15.21 -38.62 7.85
C GLU A 97 14.27 -39.09 8.99
N SER A 98 13.00 -39.39 8.69
CA SER A 98 11.98 -39.80 9.68
C SER A 98 11.93 -38.89 10.91
N LEU A 99 12.16 -37.60 10.70
CA LEU A 99 12.25 -36.61 11.77
C LEU A 99 10.85 -36.33 12.32
N THR A 100 10.60 -36.80 13.53
CA THR A 100 9.38 -36.49 14.28
C THR A 100 9.55 -35.16 15.00
N GLY A 101 8.43 -34.49 15.30
CA GLY A 101 8.40 -33.13 15.88
C GLY A 101 9.07 -32.97 17.26
N ASP A 102 9.63 -34.03 17.83
CA ASP A 102 10.38 -34.02 19.09
C ASP A 102 11.85 -33.57 18.93
N GLN A 103 12.32 -33.27 17.70
CA GLN A 103 13.69 -32.82 17.43
C GLN A 103 13.81 -31.40 16.82
N ILE A 104 12.72 -30.62 16.80
CA ILE A 104 12.70 -29.22 16.36
C ILE A 104 12.44 -28.29 17.55
#